data_AF-A0A920L5C9-F1
#
_entry.id   AF-A0A920L5C9-F1
#
_cell.length_a   1.000
_cell.length_b   1.000
_cell.length_c   1.000
_cell.angle_alpha   90.00
_cell.angle_beta   90.00
_cell.angle_gamma   90.00
#
_symmetry.space_group_name_H-M   'P 1'
#
loop_
_entity.id
_entity.type
_entity.pdbx_description
1 polymer ?
#
loop_
_entity_poly.entity_id
_entity_poly.type
_entity_poly.pdbx_seq_one_letter_code
_entity_poly.pdbx_strand_id
1 'polypeptide(L)'
;MNPTTIKLHPNDNVAVAVKTLPAGSEAGSPGVTTEAPVPAGHKVAQARIDIDQPIRKYNQIIGFASKTILPGQHVHSHNVTLRDFERDYAFGKDVKIPEEVEQQATFEGFLRPDGRAGTRNYIGILTSVNCSATVAKYIGAAFDKEGETDLGNLDGVVAFTHGTGCGMNQGNGLALLRRTMAGYAAHPNLAAVLVVGLGCEVNQIPDWLKEAGLEAGPQLRTMVIQESGGTRKTVERGVSMSVK
;
A
#
# COMPACT_ATOMS: atom_id res chain seq x y z
N MET A 1 -14.18 -12.60 -30.20
CA MET A 1 -12.78 -13.06 -30.14
C MET A 1 -12.04 -12.18 -29.14
N ASN A 2 -11.17 -12.74 -28.29
CA ASN A 2 -10.36 -11.93 -27.38
C ASN A 2 -9.36 -11.09 -28.21
N PRO A 3 -9.18 -9.80 -27.90
CA PRO A 3 -8.30 -8.94 -28.66
C PRO A 3 -6.84 -9.43 -28.57
N THR A 4 -6.13 -9.43 -29.70
CA THR A 4 -4.71 -9.83 -29.78
C THR A 4 -3.76 -8.72 -29.35
N THR A 5 -4.26 -7.47 -29.34
CA THR A 5 -3.56 -6.27 -28.88
C THR A 5 -4.50 -5.38 -28.06
N ILE A 6 -3.94 -4.57 -27.16
CA ILE A 6 -4.65 -3.55 -26.39
C ILE A 6 -4.09 -2.16 -26.73
N LYS A 7 -4.97 -1.27 -27.18
CA LYS A 7 -4.70 0.16 -27.31
C LYS A 7 -5.35 0.88 -26.12
N LEU A 8 -4.55 1.60 -25.34
CA LEU A 8 -4.99 2.13 -24.04
C LEU A 8 -5.70 3.47 -24.15
N HIS A 9 -5.36 4.26 -25.16
CA HIS A 9 -6.02 5.52 -25.46
C HIS A 9 -6.20 5.71 -26.98
N PRO A 10 -7.29 6.35 -27.46
CA PRO A 10 -7.50 6.58 -28.89
C PRO A 10 -6.34 7.30 -29.59
N ASN A 11 -5.68 8.23 -28.89
CA ASN A 11 -4.53 9.00 -29.39
C ASN A 11 -3.18 8.24 -29.35
N ASP A 12 -3.14 7.02 -28.82
CA ASP A 12 -1.92 6.23 -28.84
C ASP A 12 -1.54 5.89 -30.29
N ASN A 13 -0.25 5.89 -30.61
CA ASN A 13 0.26 5.43 -31.90
C ASN A 13 0.94 4.06 -31.81
N VAL A 14 0.84 3.42 -30.65
CA VAL A 14 1.23 2.02 -30.40
C VAL A 14 0.10 1.26 -29.70
N ALA A 15 0.07 -0.06 -29.89
CA ALA A 15 -0.72 -0.98 -29.08
C ALA A 15 0.21 -2.01 -28.41
N VAL A 16 -0.25 -2.66 -27.35
CA VAL A 16 0.50 -3.71 -26.64
C VAL A 16 -0.02 -5.07 -27.06
N ALA A 17 0.86 -5.97 -27.46
CA ALA A 17 0.51 -7.35 -27.78
C ALA A 17 0.10 -8.12 -26.50
N VAL A 18 -1.08 -8.73 -26.51
CA VAL A 18 -1.60 -9.53 -25.36
C VAL A 18 -0.97 -10.92 -25.32
N LYS A 19 -0.53 -11.40 -26.49
CA LYS A 19 0.17 -12.66 -26.71
C LYS A 19 1.26 -12.44 -27.75
N THR A 20 2.16 -13.40 -27.93
CA THR A 20 3.11 -13.35 -29.04
C THR A 20 2.36 -13.32 -30.36
N LEU A 21 2.67 -12.34 -31.21
CA LEU A 21 2.14 -12.18 -32.55
C LEU A 21 3.17 -12.66 -33.56
N PRO A 22 2.95 -13.78 -34.27
CA PRO A 22 3.76 -14.16 -35.43
C PRO A 22 3.75 -13.06 -36.50
N ALA A 23 4.68 -13.10 -37.47
CA ALA A 23 4.59 -12.27 -38.66
C ALA A 23 3.27 -12.52 -39.41
N GLY A 24 2.69 -11.47 -40.00
CA GLY A 24 1.41 -11.49 -40.71
C GLY A 24 0.18 -11.46 -39.79
N SER A 25 0.35 -11.32 -38.47
CA SER A 25 -0.79 -11.27 -37.54
C SER A 25 -1.42 -9.88 -37.52
N GLU A 26 -2.74 -9.81 -37.45
CA GLU A 26 -3.45 -8.56 -37.15
C GLU A 26 -3.01 -7.99 -35.79
N ALA A 27 -2.72 -6.68 -35.79
CA ALA A 27 -2.01 -6.01 -34.71
C ALA A 27 -2.67 -4.69 -34.29
N GLY A 28 -4.00 -4.69 -34.10
CA GLY A 28 -4.74 -3.57 -33.52
C GLY A 28 -5.60 -2.83 -34.54
N SER A 29 -5.18 -1.65 -34.97
CA SER A 29 -5.90 -0.84 -35.96
C SER A 29 -6.21 -1.64 -37.24
N PRO A 30 -7.35 -1.39 -37.91
CA PRO A 30 -7.71 -2.05 -39.16
C PRO A 30 -6.59 -1.97 -40.21
N GLY A 31 -6.22 -3.11 -40.78
CA GLY A 31 -5.19 -3.20 -41.82
C GLY A 31 -3.74 -3.21 -41.32
N VAL A 32 -3.50 -3.12 -40.01
CA VAL A 32 -2.15 -3.22 -39.44
C VAL A 32 -1.81 -4.69 -39.16
N THR A 33 -0.78 -5.21 -39.84
CA THR A 33 -0.24 -6.56 -39.63
C THR A 33 1.22 -6.52 -39.23
N THR A 34 1.65 -7.43 -38.36
CA THR A 34 3.06 -7.55 -37.96
C THR A 34 3.97 -7.95 -39.12
N GLU A 35 5.10 -7.27 -39.28
CA GLU A 35 6.13 -7.66 -40.27
C GLU A 35 7.04 -8.79 -39.75
N ALA A 36 7.23 -8.85 -38.43
CA ALA A 36 8.08 -9.80 -37.73
C ALA A 36 7.41 -10.22 -36.42
N PRO A 37 7.87 -11.30 -35.77
CA PRO A 37 7.33 -11.71 -34.48
C PRO A 37 7.42 -10.60 -33.42
N VAL A 38 6.29 -10.29 -32.77
CA VAL A 38 6.21 -9.34 -31.64
C VAL A 38 5.87 -10.14 -30.37
N PRO A 39 6.74 -10.16 -29.33
CA PRO A 39 6.47 -10.88 -28.09
C PRO A 39 5.25 -10.34 -27.32
N ALA A 40 4.66 -11.16 -26.46
CA ALA A 40 3.64 -10.71 -25.51
C ALA A 40 4.17 -9.56 -24.63
N GLY A 41 3.34 -8.55 -24.36
CA GLY A 41 3.70 -7.36 -23.60
C GLY A 41 4.50 -6.30 -24.38
N HIS A 42 4.97 -6.63 -25.59
CA HIS A 42 5.71 -5.69 -26.41
C HIS A 42 4.78 -4.79 -27.24
N LYS A 43 5.32 -3.67 -27.74
CA LYS A 43 4.54 -2.65 -28.44
C LYS A 43 4.61 -2.87 -29.95
N VAL A 44 3.51 -2.61 -30.63
CA VAL A 44 3.41 -2.64 -32.09
C VAL A 44 2.87 -1.29 -32.60
N ALA A 45 3.53 -0.71 -33.60
CA ALA A 45 3.14 0.57 -34.16
C ALA A 45 1.77 0.48 -34.84
N GLN A 46 0.89 1.43 -34.55
CA GLN A 46 -0.48 1.50 -35.09
C GLN A 46 -0.60 2.44 -36.30
N ALA A 47 0.43 3.24 -36.52
CA ALA A 47 0.56 4.20 -37.60
C ALA A 47 2.05 4.37 -37.91
N ARG A 48 2.37 5.02 -39.02
CA ARG A 48 3.74 5.45 -39.31
C ARG A 48 4.19 6.46 -38.24
N ILE A 49 5.39 6.28 -37.70
CA ILE A 49 6.04 7.18 -36.75
C ILE A 49 7.39 7.54 -37.36
N ASP A 50 7.53 8.75 -37.89
CA ASP A 50 8.80 9.19 -38.47
C ASP A 50 9.89 9.37 -37.42
N ILE A 51 11.15 9.42 -37.86
CA ILE A 51 12.27 9.76 -36.97
C ILE A 51 11.96 11.02 -36.17
N ASP A 52 12.36 11.04 -34.90
CA ASP A 52 12.11 12.11 -33.94
C ASP A 52 10.64 12.38 -33.58
N GLN A 53 9.68 11.66 -34.15
CA GLN A 53 8.28 11.79 -33.74
C GLN A 53 8.01 11.10 -32.40
N PRO A 54 7.08 11.64 -31.60
CA PRO A 54 6.74 11.09 -30.30
C PRO A 54 6.03 9.74 -30.43
N ILE A 55 6.43 8.80 -29.60
CA ILE A 55 5.73 7.54 -29.38
C ILE A 55 4.79 7.74 -28.19
N ARG A 56 3.50 7.51 -28.41
CA ARG A 56 2.42 7.80 -27.45
C ARG A 56 1.77 6.51 -26.94
N LYS A 57 1.75 6.35 -25.62
CA LYS A 57 1.05 5.28 -24.90
C LYS A 57 0.39 5.91 -23.65
N TYR A 58 -0.84 5.52 -23.32
CA TYR A 58 -1.63 6.17 -22.26
C TYR A 58 -1.91 7.66 -22.53
N ASN A 59 -1.98 8.07 -23.80
CA ASN A 59 -1.99 9.47 -24.24
C ASN A 59 -0.72 10.27 -23.89
N GLN A 60 0.32 9.63 -23.33
CA GLN A 60 1.55 10.28 -22.91
C GLN A 60 2.70 9.96 -23.85
N ILE A 61 3.62 10.91 -24.03
CA ILE A 61 4.86 10.68 -24.78
C ILE A 61 5.78 9.81 -23.91
N ILE A 62 6.09 8.60 -24.38
CA ILE A 62 6.93 7.63 -23.68
C ILE A 62 8.34 7.52 -24.25
N GLY A 63 8.64 8.31 -25.28
CA GLY A 63 9.90 8.31 -26.01
C GLY A 63 9.69 8.83 -27.44
N PHE A 64 10.75 8.78 -28.23
CA PHE A 64 10.75 9.23 -29.61
C PHE A 64 11.33 8.14 -30.51
N ALA A 65 10.88 8.08 -31.75
CA ALA A 65 11.39 7.12 -32.71
C ALA A 65 12.83 7.49 -33.11
N SER A 66 13.79 6.58 -32.91
CA SER A 66 15.20 6.81 -33.32
C SER A 66 15.44 6.56 -34.81
N LYS A 67 14.45 5.99 -35.49
CA LYS A 67 14.34 5.79 -36.94
C LYS A 67 12.86 5.75 -37.29
N THR A 68 12.50 5.91 -38.56
CA THR A 68 11.11 5.70 -39.00
C THR A 68 10.64 4.29 -38.63
N ILE A 69 9.47 4.21 -37.99
CA ILE A 69 8.77 2.98 -37.62
C ILE A 69 7.48 2.90 -38.45
N LEU A 70 7.31 1.82 -39.20
CA LEU A 70 6.12 1.57 -40.01
C LEU A 70 5.03 0.87 -39.19
N PRO A 71 3.74 1.00 -39.58
CA PRO A 71 2.66 0.24 -38.95
C PRO A 71 2.99 -1.26 -38.89
N GLY A 72 2.68 -1.91 -37.77
CA GLY A 72 2.94 -3.35 -37.60
C GLY A 72 4.36 -3.69 -37.12
N GLN A 73 5.27 -2.72 -37.10
CA GLN A 73 6.62 -2.95 -36.59
C GLN A 73 6.67 -3.00 -35.07
N HIS A 74 7.60 -3.81 -34.57
CA HIS A 74 7.91 -3.94 -33.15
C HIS A 74 8.55 -2.65 -32.62
N VAL A 75 7.95 -2.01 -31.63
CA VAL A 75 8.44 -0.80 -30.97
C VAL A 75 9.13 -1.12 -29.65
N HIS A 76 10.44 -0.96 -29.57
CA HIS A 76 11.26 -1.33 -28.42
C HIS A 76 12.56 -0.52 -28.32
N SER A 77 13.40 -0.80 -27.33
CA SER A 77 14.66 -0.07 -27.07
C SER A 77 15.58 0.11 -28.28
N HIS A 78 15.51 -0.75 -29.30
CA HIS A 78 16.33 -0.64 -30.50
C HIS A 78 15.84 0.45 -31.49
N ASN A 79 14.59 0.91 -31.38
CA ASN A 79 14.01 1.95 -32.24
C ASN A 79 13.30 3.09 -31.46
N VAL A 80 13.46 3.10 -30.13
CA VAL A 80 12.96 4.15 -29.23
C VAL A 80 14.14 4.78 -28.50
N THR A 81 14.19 6.11 -28.52
CA THR A 81 15.12 6.89 -27.71
C THR A 81 14.37 7.73 -26.67
N LEU A 82 15.01 7.95 -25.52
CA LEU A 82 14.57 8.89 -24.51
C LEU A 82 15.40 10.17 -24.65
N ARG A 83 14.74 11.32 -24.60
CA ARG A 83 15.38 12.63 -24.56
C ARG A 83 14.56 13.56 -23.70
N ASP A 84 15.22 14.59 -23.18
CA ASP A 84 14.53 15.70 -22.56
C ASP A 84 13.70 16.44 -23.61
N PHE A 85 12.48 16.79 -23.23
CA PHE A 85 11.58 17.58 -24.04
C PHE A 85 10.74 18.43 -23.11
N GLU A 86 10.37 19.62 -23.59
CA GLU A 86 9.49 20.51 -22.84
C GLU A 86 8.13 19.84 -22.67
N ARG A 87 7.70 19.69 -21.42
CA ARG A 87 6.36 19.22 -21.08
C ARG A 87 5.56 20.46 -20.71
N ASP A 88 4.48 20.71 -21.44
CA ASP A 88 3.44 21.62 -20.98
C ASP A 88 2.99 21.14 -19.59
N TYR A 89 3.23 21.93 -18.54
CA TYR A 89 2.88 21.61 -17.17
C TYR A 89 1.37 21.80 -16.96
N ALA A 90 0.60 21.00 -17.68
CA ALA A 90 -0.85 21.01 -17.70
C ALA A 90 -1.42 20.06 -16.63
N PHE A 91 -0.97 20.22 -15.38
CA PHE A 91 -1.39 19.37 -14.27
C PHE A 91 -2.92 19.34 -14.15
N GLY A 92 -3.50 18.14 -14.20
CA GLY A 92 -4.95 17.94 -14.09
C GLY A 92 -5.77 18.37 -15.30
N LYS A 93 -5.18 18.75 -16.44
CA LYS A 93 -5.93 19.18 -17.65
C LYS A 93 -6.89 18.12 -18.18
N ASP A 94 -6.53 16.84 -18.07
CA ASP A 94 -7.35 15.71 -18.49
C ASP A 94 -8.18 15.12 -17.33
N VAL A 95 -8.41 15.88 -16.25
CA VAL A 95 -9.23 15.39 -15.13
C VAL A 95 -10.64 15.08 -15.61
N LYS A 96 -11.09 13.85 -15.33
CA LYS A 96 -12.46 13.42 -15.54
C LYS A 96 -13.08 13.22 -14.17
N ILE A 97 -14.02 14.10 -13.82
CA ILE A 97 -14.81 13.94 -12.61
C ILE A 97 -15.75 12.75 -12.86
N PRO A 98 -15.67 11.66 -12.09
CA PRO A 98 -16.60 10.56 -12.22
C PRO A 98 -18.03 11.02 -11.97
N GLU A 99 -18.98 10.43 -12.67
CA GLU A 99 -20.40 10.66 -12.39
C GLU A 99 -20.73 10.15 -10.98
N GLU A 100 -21.63 10.87 -10.30
CA GLU A 100 -22.16 10.40 -9.02
C GLU A 100 -22.95 9.11 -9.23
N VAL A 101 -22.70 8.12 -8.39
CA VAL A 101 -23.45 6.86 -8.40
C VAL A 101 -24.72 7.03 -7.58
N GLU A 102 -25.87 6.65 -8.15
CA GLU A 102 -27.19 6.80 -7.48
C GLU A 102 -27.27 5.99 -6.18
N GLN A 103 -26.63 4.81 -6.14
CA GLN A 103 -26.61 3.93 -4.98
C GLN A 103 -25.18 3.60 -4.57
N GLN A 104 -24.81 3.99 -3.35
CA GLN A 104 -23.52 3.61 -2.76
C GLN A 104 -23.56 2.16 -2.28
N ALA A 105 -22.50 1.40 -2.58
CA ALA A 105 -22.35 0.05 -2.05
C ALA A 105 -22.13 0.09 -0.53
N THR A 106 -22.72 -0.88 0.18
CA THR A 106 -22.58 -1.04 1.63
C THR A 106 -21.92 -2.37 1.97
N PHE A 107 -21.35 -2.50 3.16
CA PHE A 107 -20.79 -3.75 3.67
C PHE A 107 -21.06 -3.90 5.17
N GLU A 108 -21.08 -5.13 5.67
CA GLU A 108 -21.15 -5.39 7.12
C GLU A 108 -19.77 -5.18 7.74
N GLY A 109 -19.67 -4.24 8.67
CA GLY A 109 -18.41 -3.87 9.31
C GLY A 109 -18.59 -3.52 10.79
N PHE A 110 -17.46 -3.39 11.49
CA PHE A 110 -17.39 -3.01 12.89
C PHE A 110 -17.39 -1.48 13.02
N LEU A 111 -18.56 -0.89 13.29
CA LEU A 111 -18.69 0.55 13.52
C LEU A 111 -17.92 0.98 14.77
N ARG A 112 -17.10 2.03 14.65
CA ARG A 112 -16.31 2.60 15.74
C ARG A 112 -16.96 3.89 16.27
N PRO A 113 -16.67 4.29 17.52
CA PRO A 113 -17.26 5.50 18.12
C PRO A 113 -16.99 6.79 17.34
N ASP A 114 -15.91 6.82 16.55
CA ASP A 114 -15.53 7.97 15.71
C ASP A 114 -16.20 7.97 14.32
N GLY A 115 -17.11 7.03 14.06
CA GLY A 115 -17.86 6.91 12.81
C GLY A 115 -17.16 6.12 11.71
N ARG A 116 -15.90 5.69 11.91
CA ARG A 116 -15.21 4.81 10.95
C ARG A 116 -15.68 3.37 11.11
N ALA A 117 -15.44 2.54 10.10
CA ALA A 117 -15.79 1.12 10.11
C ALA A 117 -14.56 0.25 9.90
N GLY A 118 -14.39 -0.77 10.73
CA GLY A 118 -13.40 -1.83 10.55
C GLY A 118 -13.98 -2.98 9.72
N THR A 119 -13.16 -3.59 8.87
CA THR A 119 -13.47 -4.87 8.20
C THR A 119 -13.06 -6.08 9.05
N ARG A 120 -12.36 -5.82 10.15
CA ARG A 120 -11.88 -6.79 11.14
C ARG A 120 -11.98 -6.20 12.55
N ASN A 121 -11.87 -7.04 13.56
CA ASN A 121 -12.04 -6.70 14.96
C ASN A 121 -10.93 -7.32 15.81
N TYR A 122 -9.73 -6.76 15.75
CA TYR A 122 -8.56 -7.24 16.49
C TYR A 122 -8.29 -6.42 17.75
N ILE A 123 -7.53 -6.99 18.67
CA ILE A 123 -6.76 -6.20 19.65
C ILE A 123 -5.33 -6.06 19.15
N GLY A 124 -4.80 -4.84 19.10
CA GLY A 124 -3.42 -4.58 18.68
C GLY A 124 -2.49 -4.36 19.87
N ILE A 125 -1.39 -5.10 19.93
CA ILE A 125 -0.32 -4.90 20.93
C ILE A 125 0.82 -4.11 20.28
N LEU A 126 0.90 -2.81 20.55
CA LEU A 126 1.92 -1.92 20.00
C LEU A 126 3.12 -1.79 20.93
N THR A 127 4.31 -1.60 20.36
CA THR A 127 5.55 -1.38 21.11
C THR A 127 6.05 0.05 20.97
N SER A 128 6.47 0.71 22.05
CA SER A 128 7.17 2.01 21.98
C SER A 128 8.64 1.89 21.55
N VAL A 129 9.22 0.70 21.74
CA VAL A 129 10.64 0.40 21.51
C VAL A 129 10.86 -1.08 21.21
N ASN A 130 11.90 -1.41 20.43
CA ASN A 130 12.25 -2.80 20.12
C ASN A 130 12.45 -3.69 21.37
N CYS A 131 12.93 -3.13 22.50
CA CYS A 131 13.09 -3.91 23.74
C CYS A 131 11.77 -4.46 24.31
N SER A 132 10.62 -3.91 23.91
CA SER A 132 9.29 -4.41 24.28
C SER A 132 8.69 -5.40 23.26
N ALA A 133 9.35 -5.64 22.13
CA ALA A 133 8.85 -6.48 21.05
C ALA A 133 8.61 -7.93 21.47
N THR A 134 9.52 -8.53 22.24
CA THR A 134 9.37 -9.90 22.71
C THR A 134 8.15 -10.06 23.62
N VAL A 135 7.92 -9.09 24.51
CA VAL A 135 6.75 -9.08 25.40
C VAL A 135 5.46 -8.99 24.58
N ALA A 136 5.38 -8.06 23.63
CA ALA A 136 4.21 -7.91 22.77
C ALA A 136 3.89 -9.19 21.98
N LYS A 137 4.92 -9.83 21.41
CA LYS A 137 4.77 -11.11 20.68
C LYS A 137 4.27 -12.24 21.58
N TYR A 138 4.78 -12.34 22.81
CA TYR A 138 4.29 -13.35 23.76
C TYR A 138 2.87 -13.09 24.23
N ILE A 139 2.44 -11.83 24.32
CA ILE A 139 1.03 -11.51 24.60
C ILE A 139 0.16 -11.99 23.44
N GLY A 140 0.49 -11.65 22.18
CA GLY A 140 -0.27 -12.12 21.01
C GLY A 140 -0.32 -13.65 20.91
N ALA A 141 0.83 -14.31 21.04
CA ALA A 141 0.94 -15.76 20.95
C ALA A 141 0.17 -16.52 22.05
N ALA A 142 -0.18 -15.87 23.17
CA ALA A 142 -1.03 -16.47 24.18
C ALA A 142 -2.46 -16.73 23.68
N PHE A 143 -2.88 -16.04 22.62
CA PHE A 143 -4.21 -16.14 22.01
C PHE A 143 -4.23 -16.95 20.71
N ASP A 144 -3.05 -17.32 20.18
CA ASP A 144 -2.93 -18.12 18.94
C ASP A 144 -3.18 -19.63 19.19
N LYS A 145 -3.33 -20.06 20.44
CA LYS A 145 -3.64 -21.46 20.76
C LYS A 145 -5.08 -21.76 20.41
N GLU A 146 -5.28 -22.43 19.28
CA GLU A 146 -6.57 -22.89 18.78
C GLU A 146 -7.41 -23.52 19.91
N GLY A 147 -8.59 -22.94 20.17
CA GLY A 147 -9.61 -23.50 21.05
C GLY A 147 -9.47 -23.22 22.55
N GLU A 148 -8.42 -22.53 23.03
CA GLU A 148 -8.23 -22.29 24.47
C GLU A 148 -8.80 -20.94 24.96
N THR A 149 -9.04 -19.95 24.08
CA THR A 149 -9.55 -18.63 24.49
C THR A 149 -10.83 -18.26 23.74
N ASP A 150 -11.91 -18.05 24.48
CA ASP A 150 -13.12 -17.40 23.96
C ASP A 150 -12.83 -15.92 23.75
N LEU A 151 -12.77 -15.52 22.48
CA LEU A 151 -12.52 -14.15 22.04
C LEU A 151 -13.81 -13.41 21.65
N GLY A 152 -14.97 -14.05 21.80
CA GLY A 152 -16.27 -13.47 21.45
C GLY A 152 -16.33 -13.02 19.99
N ASN A 153 -16.47 -11.71 19.77
CA ASN A 153 -16.54 -11.10 18.45
C ASN A 153 -15.18 -10.59 17.92
N LEU A 154 -14.07 -10.90 18.60
CA LEU A 154 -12.74 -10.51 18.15
C LEU A 154 -12.18 -11.55 17.17
N ASP A 155 -11.55 -11.06 16.11
CA ASP A 155 -10.84 -11.90 15.13
C ASP A 155 -9.48 -12.39 15.66
N GLY A 156 -8.96 -11.79 16.75
CA GLY A 156 -7.69 -12.18 17.35
C GLY A 156 -6.98 -11.05 18.10
N VAL A 157 -5.78 -11.37 18.59
CA VAL A 157 -4.86 -10.43 19.24
C VAL A 157 -3.52 -10.46 18.50
N VAL A 158 -3.06 -9.31 17.99
CA VAL A 158 -1.90 -9.24 17.11
C VAL A 158 -0.86 -8.23 17.60
N ALA A 159 0.41 -8.61 17.55
CA ALA A 159 1.52 -7.74 17.95
C ALA A 159 2.07 -6.92 16.77
N PHE A 160 2.14 -5.61 16.96
CA PHE A 160 2.74 -4.66 16.03
C PHE A 160 4.06 -4.14 16.61
N THR A 161 5.16 -4.78 16.21
CA THR A 161 6.50 -4.48 16.72
C THR A 161 7.37 -3.77 15.68
N HIS A 162 8.33 -2.96 16.11
CA HIS A 162 9.32 -2.34 15.23
C HIS A 162 10.75 -2.54 15.72
N GLY A 163 11.72 -2.50 14.79
CA GLY A 163 13.14 -2.70 15.10
C GLY A 163 13.87 -1.49 15.69
N THR A 164 13.23 -0.31 15.76
CA THR A 164 13.85 0.91 16.25
C THR A 164 14.20 0.84 17.74
N GLY A 165 15.47 1.10 18.07
CA GLY A 165 16.00 1.11 19.44
C GLY A 165 15.94 2.47 20.13
N CYS A 166 16.36 2.51 21.40
CA CYS A 166 16.26 3.71 22.26
C CYS A 166 17.06 4.91 21.75
N GLY A 167 18.17 4.71 21.03
CA GLY A 167 19.07 5.77 20.56
C GLY A 167 18.66 6.48 19.27
N MET A 168 17.37 6.48 18.93
CA MET A 168 16.88 7.16 17.73
C MET A 168 17.07 8.67 17.86
N ASN A 169 17.55 9.31 16.80
CA ASN A 169 17.72 10.76 16.76
C ASN A 169 16.37 11.46 16.95
N GLN A 170 16.33 12.46 17.84
CA GLN A 170 15.15 13.31 18.00
C GLN A 170 14.98 14.20 16.76
N GLY A 171 13.75 14.31 16.24
CA GLY A 171 13.44 15.04 15.01
C GLY A 171 12.57 14.22 14.05
N ASN A 172 12.78 14.38 12.74
CA ASN A 172 11.91 13.81 11.70
C ASN A 172 11.71 12.29 11.80
N GLY A 173 12.74 11.54 12.23
CA GLY A 173 12.65 10.09 12.40
C GLY A 173 11.68 9.69 13.52
N LEU A 174 11.81 10.31 14.70
CA LEU A 174 10.90 10.08 15.82
C LEU A 174 9.48 10.55 15.49
N ALA A 175 9.32 11.71 14.83
CA ALA A 175 8.01 12.20 14.41
C ALA A 175 7.33 11.23 13.41
N LEU A 176 8.09 10.68 12.46
CA LEU A 176 7.57 9.67 11.53
C LEU A 176 7.16 8.39 12.26
N LEU A 177 7.96 7.92 13.23
CA LEU A 177 7.63 6.74 14.03
C LEU A 177 6.34 6.97 14.83
N ARG A 178 6.26 8.08 15.58
CA ARG A 178 5.08 8.45 16.38
C ARG A 178 3.83 8.56 15.54
N ARG A 179 3.91 9.21 14.38
CA ARG A 179 2.79 9.30 13.42
C ARG A 179 2.37 7.93 12.89
N THR A 180 3.33 7.07 12.55
CA THR A 180 3.05 5.70 12.07
C THR A 180 2.35 4.89 13.16
N MET A 181 2.91 4.88 14.37
CA MET A 181 2.32 4.16 15.50
C MET A 181 0.94 4.71 15.87
N ALA A 182 0.72 6.03 15.81
CA ALA A 182 -0.58 6.63 16.03
C ALA A 182 -1.61 6.15 15.00
N GLY A 183 -1.20 6.03 13.73
CA GLY A 183 -2.04 5.46 12.67
C GLY A 183 -2.44 4.01 12.96
N TYR A 184 -1.52 3.18 13.47
CA TYR A 184 -1.85 1.83 13.94
C TYR A 184 -2.80 1.88 15.14
N ALA A 185 -2.49 2.69 16.16
CA ALA A 185 -3.29 2.77 17.37
C ALA A 185 -4.73 3.23 17.11
N ALA A 186 -4.94 4.09 16.11
CA ALA A 186 -6.25 4.58 15.70
C ALA A 186 -6.83 3.80 14.51
N HIS A 187 -6.31 2.63 14.13
CA HIS A 187 -6.80 1.92 12.96
C HIS A 187 -8.18 1.27 13.23
N PRO A 188 -9.20 1.42 12.36
CA PRO A 188 -10.55 0.94 12.65
C PRO A 188 -10.68 -0.59 12.70
N ASN A 189 -9.70 -1.35 12.22
CA ASN A 189 -9.65 -2.80 12.43
C ASN A 189 -9.22 -3.20 13.85
N LEU A 190 -8.78 -2.26 14.68
CA LEU A 190 -8.45 -2.51 16.08
C LEU A 190 -9.62 -2.06 16.95
N ALA A 191 -10.25 -3.00 17.63
CA ALA A 191 -11.27 -2.76 18.64
C ALA A 191 -10.69 -2.07 19.87
N ALA A 192 -9.47 -2.45 20.21
CA ALA A 192 -8.68 -1.88 21.28
C ALA A 192 -7.18 -2.07 21.02
N VAL A 193 -6.38 -1.31 21.74
CA VAL A 193 -4.93 -1.27 21.65
C VAL A 193 -4.31 -1.37 23.03
N LEU A 194 -3.27 -2.18 23.16
CA LEU A 194 -2.37 -2.18 24.31
C LEU A 194 -0.99 -1.72 23.85
N VAL A 195 -0.51 -0.61 24.42
CA VAL A 195 0.85 -0.12 24.19
C VAL A 195 1.77 -0.65 25.27
N VAL A 196 2.84 -1.32 24.87
CA VAL A 196 3.88 -1.85 25.74
C VAL A 196 5.16 -1.05 25.54
N GLY A 197 5.71 -0.52 26.63
CA GLY A 197 7.02 0.12 26.65
C GLY A 197 7.98 -0.56 27.60
N LEU A 198 9.27 -0.27 27.46
CA LEU A 198 10.27 -0.77 28.40
C LEU A 198 10.31 0.13 29.65
N GLY A 199 10.35 1.45 29.44
CA GLY A 199 10.42 2.50 30.46
C GLY A 199 11.61 3.44 30.28
N CYS A 200 12.64 3.04 29.53
CA CYS A 200 13.87 3.81 29.33
C CYS A 200 14.09 4.30 27.89
N GLU A 201 13.11 4.12 27.01
CA GLU A 201 13.17 4.60 25.64
C GLU A 201 13.07 6.14 25.53
N VAL A 202 13.59 6.70 24.44
CA VAL A 202 13.37 8.12 24.12
C VAL A 202 11.91 8.39 23.75
N ASN A 203 11.26 7.42 23.12
CA ASN A 203 9.85 7.51 22.73
C ASN A 203 8.92 7.13 23.90
N GLN A 204 8.91 7.96 24.94
CA GLN A 204 8.05 7.74 26.11
C GLN A 204 6.57 7.75 25.71
N ILE A 205 5.83 6.74 26.21
CA ILE A 205 4.42 6.53 25.84
C ILE A 205 3.54 7.75 26.15
N PRO A 206 3.62 8.40 27.33
CA PRO A 206 2.77 9.55 27.63
C PRO A 206 2.96 10.71 26.65
N ASP A 207 4.21 11.02 26.29
CA ASP A 207 4.52 12.09 25.34
C ASP A 207 4.04 11.76 23.93
N TRP A 208 4.22 10.50 23.51
CA TRP A 208 3.71 10.02 22.24
C TRP A 208 2.18 10.12 22.15
N LEU A 209 1.45 9.64 23.16
CA LEU A 209 -0.01 9.71 23.17
C LEU A 209 -0.50 11.16 23.12
N LYS A 210 0.11 12.05 23.92
CA LYS A 210 -0.20 13.48 23.92
C LYS A 210 0.03 14.12 22.54
N GLU A 211 1.17 13.86 21.89
CA GLU A 211 1.48 14.38 20.56
C GLU A 211 0.52 13.84 19.49
N ALA A 212 0.11 12.58 19.62
CA ALA A 212 -0.82 11.93 18.71
C ALA A 212 -2.29 12.33 18.92
N GLY A 213 -2.62 13.09 19.97
CA GLY A 213 -4.00 13.38 20.36
C GLY A 213 -4.77 12.12 20.79
N LEU A 214 -4.05 11.14 21.36
CA LEU A 214 -4.59 9.88 21.84
C LEU A 214 -4.66 9.91 23.37
N GLU A 215 -5.71 9.33 23.92
CA GLU A 215 -5.92 9.26 25.36
C GLU A 215 -5.97 7.80 25.82
N ALA A 216 -5.31 7.53 26.95
CA ALA A 216 -5.42 6.22 27.57
C ALA A 216 -6.83 6.03 28.15
N GLY A 217 -7.41 4.86 27.92
CA GLY A 217 -8.76 4.52 28.32
C GLY A 217 -9.08 3.05 28.05
N PRO A 218 -10.37 2.67 28.05
CA PRO A 218 -10.76 1.28 27.85
C PRO A 218 -10.27 0.67 26.53
N GLN A 219 -10.27 1.47 25.45
CA GLN A 219 -9.85 1.06 24.10
C GLN A 219 -8.36 1.30 23.80
N LEU A 220 -7.64 2.04 24.64
CA LEU A 220 -6.21 2.26 24.49
C LEU A 220 -5.57 2.20 25.87
N ARG A 221 -4.98 1.04 26.18
CA ARG A 221 -4.30 0.82 27.46
C ARG A 221 -2.79 0.89 27.26
N THR A 222 -2.08 1.19 28.32
CA THR A 222 -0.61 1.27 28.30
C THR A 222 -0.01 0.43 29.41
N MET A 223 1.22 -0.03 29.22
CA MET A 223 1.99 -0.71 30.25
C MET A 223 3.50 -0.51 30.04
N VAL A 224 4.22 -0.51 31.16
CA VAL A 224 5.68 -0.40 31.19
C VAL A 224 6.25 -1.66 31.82
N ILE A 225 7.19 -2.32 31.13
CA ILE A 225 7.78 -3.60 31.56
C ILE A 225 8.53 -3.47 32.88
N GLN A 226 9.32 -2.40 33.03
CA GLN A 226 10.12 -2.16 34.25
C GLN A 226 9.25 -1.95 35.49
N GLU A 227 8.07 -1.35 35.33
CA GLU A 227 7.10 -1.15 36.43
C GLU A 227 6.26 -2.39 36.71
N SER A 228 6.11 -3.27 35.72
CA SER A 228 5.29 -4.49 35.81
C SER A 228 6.03 -5.68 36.44
N GLY A 229 7.27 -5.50 36.89
CA GLY A 229 8.07 -6.55 37.52
C GLY A 229 8.70 -7.54 36.54
N GLY A 230 9.01 -7.08 35.32
CA GLY A 230 9.74 -7.83 34.30
C GLY A 230 8.87 -8.60 33.31
N THR A 231 9.52 -9.26 32.34
CA THR A 231 8.90 -9.87 31.16
C THR A 231 7.70 -10.76 31.47
N ARG A 232 7.85 -11.76 32.34
CA ARG A 232 6.79 -12.75 32.60
C ARG A 232 5.52 -12.12 33.20
N LYS A 233 5.67 -11.31 34.25
CA LYS A 233 4.55 -10.61 34.88
C LYS A 233 3.87 -9.64 33.92
N THR A 234 4.65 -9.00 33.06
CA THR A 234 4.12 -8.11 32.02
C THR A 234 3.28 -8.89 31.00
N VAL A 235 3.73 -10.07 30.56
CA VAL A 235 2.95 -10.92 29.65
C VAL A 235 1.64 -11.35 30.31
N GLU A 236 1.69 -11.89 31.53
CA GLU A 236 0.49 -12.31 32.28
C GLU A 236 -0.52 -11.17 32.43
N ARG A 237 -0.05 -9.96 32.78
CA ARG A 237 -0.87 -8.76 32.84
C ARG A 237 -1.45 -8.37 31.48
N GLY A 238 -0.63 -8.34 30.43
CA GLY A 238 -1.05 -7.99 29.08
C GLY A 238 -2.12 -8.93 28.52
N VAL A 239 -1.99 -10.23 28.78
CA VAL A 239 -3.02 -11.24 28.45
C VAL A 239 -4.32 -10.92 29.19
N SER A 240 -4.27 -10.71 30.51
CA SER A 240 -5.49 -10.38 31.28
C SER A 240 -6.19 -9.09 30.84
N MET A 241 -5.42 -8.11 30.34
CA MET A 241 -5.93 -6.83 29.84
C MET A 241 -6.53 -6.93 28.44
N SER A 242 -6.25 -8.01 27.70
CA SER A 242 -6.72 -8.20 26.31
C SER A 242 -8.02 -9.02 26.23
N VAL A 243 -8.56 -9.50 27.36
CA VAL A 243 -9.82 -10.29 27.41
C VAL A 243 -10.92 -9.58 28.20
N LYS A 244 -10.62 -8.42 28.80
CA LYS A 244 -11.51 -7.61 29.65
C LYS A 244 -11.60 -6.18 29.17
#